data_AF-A0A920CIH3-F1
#
_entry.id   AF-A0A920CIH3-F1
#
_cell.length_a   1.000
_cell.length_b   1.000
_cell.length_c   1.000
_cell.angle_alpha   90.00
_cell.angle_beta   90.00
_cell.angle_gamma   90.00
#
_symmetry.space_group_name_H-M   'P 1'
#
loop_
_entity.id
_entity.type
_entity.pdbx_description
1 polymer ?
#
loop_
_entity_poly.entity_id
_entity_poly.type
_entity_poly.pdbx_seq_one_letter_code
_entity_poly.pdbx_strand_id
1 'polypeptide(L)'
;MRKWIAITVYALAFVLAYLFKEELNGWITGNPPLWSLFALSTLLAFVPILPYRVVIAAAGYMLGGLFGGMITLISSTLAGALIYAGAAYGFREVASRWTERLKPLERISKVIEQRPFATIVLCKLTPVFPQTAINIYSGAYNIPFFTYLAASVVGKLPSVFFYAFLGASLWEEPKTALKAALGYMLVLLLATLFWVYIKKRPWTAFSFGAKNVILEAGASPSLLLMMPNENGGISMNIPQSSSRELATFAGGCFWCMVSPFEELPGIHGIVSGYTGGRTANPTYEEVCAGDTGHYEAVQITFDPAIFPYRKLLELFWQQIDPTDEGGQFHDRGESYRTAIFYHSEQQREEAEHSKAELAASGRFDKPIVTEILPAAPFYAAEDYHQDYHRKNPGHYKRYRKGSGREDFIDRHWSGPANPEELKTRLTPIQYEVTQKNATERPFTGEYWNHTDEGIYVDIVSGEPLFSSLDKYDAGCGWPSFTRPLRSYSIKEKTDTSHFMIRTEVRSREGDSHLGHVFEDGPEPTGLRYCINSAALRFVPKEKMEAEGYGEYLYLFKNK
;
A
#
# COMPACT_ATOMS: atom_id res chain seq x y z
N MET A 1 -18.55 23.61 15.39
CA MET A 1 -18.96 22.77 16.54
C MET A 1 -17.80 22.14 17.33
N ARG A 2 -16.80 21.46 16.73
CA ARG A 2 -15.78 20.70 17.50
C ARG A 2 -14.87 21.49 18.46
N LYS A 3 -14.53 22.75 18.17
CA LYS A 3 -13.65 23.57 19.06
C LYS A 3 -14.35 24.02 20.35
N TRP A 4 -15.63 24.36 20.25
CA TRP A 4 -16.43 24.81 21.39
C TRP A 4 -16.74 23.67 22.36
N ILE A 5 -16.99 22.46 21.86
CA ILE A 5 -17.19 21.26 22.71
C ILE A 5 -15.94 20.97 23.56
N ALA A 6 -14.74 21.05 22.97
CA ALA A 6 -13.51 20.87 23.72
C ALA A 6 -13.35 21.95 24.82
N ILE A 7 -13.58 23.22 24.48
CA ILE A 7 -13.53 24.33 25.44
C ILE A 7 -14.55 24.14 26.56
N THR A 8 -15.78 23.72 26.25
CA THR A 8 -16.83 23.46 27.23
C THR A 8 -16.48 22.27 28.12
N VAL A 9 -15.93 21.18 27.57
CA VAL A 9 -15.46 20.02 28.35
C VAL A 9 -14.29 20.42 29.25
N TYR A 10 -13.35 21.25 28.79
CA TYR A 10 -12.25 21.75 29.61
C TYR A 10 -12.71 22.72 30.70
N ALA A 11 -13.64 23.63 30.39
CA ALA A 11 -14.24 24.53 31.37
C ALA A 11 -15.01 23.75 32.44
N LEU A 12 -15.78 22.73 32.01
CA LEU A 12 -16.51 21.86 32.93
C LEU A 12 -15.56 21.02 33.79
N ALA A 13 -14.49 20.45 33.21
CA ALA A 13 -13.49 19.69 33.96
C ALA A 13 -12.73 20.55 34.98
N PHE A 14 -12.41 21.81 34.63
CA PHE A 14 -11.80 22.77 35.54
C PHE A 14 -12.75 23.17 36.67
N VAL A 15 -14.02 23.44 36.34
CA VAL A 15 -15.08 23.73 37.32
C VAL A 15 -15.31 22.53 38.24
N LEU A 16 -15.36 21.31 37.72
CA LEU A 16 -15.49 20.09 38.52
C LEU A 16 -14.26 19.87 39.41
N ALA A 17 -13.04 20.04 38.91
CA ALA A 17 -11.83 19.93 39.72
C ALA A 17 -11.77 20.99 40.84
N TYR A 18 -12.33 22.19 40.59
CA TYR A 18 -12.43 23.25 41.59
C TYR A 18 -13.57 23.00 42.59
N LEU A 19 -14.72 22.51 42.14
CA LEU A 19 -15.87 22.18 43.00
C LEU A 19 -15.56 21.02 43.94
N PHE A 20 -14.92 19.97 43.41
CA PHE A 20 -14.51 18.80 44.18
C PHE A 20 -13.11 18.93 44.78
N LYS A 21 -12.59 20.15 44.93
CA LYS A 21 -11.22 20.37 45.41
C LYS A 21 -11.02 19.84 46.84
N GLU A 22 -12.04 19.89 47.69
CA GLU A 22 -11.99 19.41 49.08
C GLU A 22 -11.98 17.88 49.13
N GLU A 23 -12.81 17.19 48.33
CA GLU A 23 -12.76 15.73 48.23
C GLU A 23 -11.51 15.21 47.52
N LEU A 24 -11.04 15.91 46.46
CA LEU A 24 -9.75 15.62 45.85
C LEU A 24 -8.63 15.83 46.86
N ASN A 25 -8.67 16.91 47.64
CA ASN A 25 -7.68 17.19 48.67
C ASN A 25 -7.75 16.17 49.81
N GLY A 26 -8.93 15.72 50.22
CA GLY A 26 -9.10 14.62 51.19
C GLY A 26 -8.60 13.27 50.68
N TRP A 27 -8.79 12.99 49.39
CA TRP A 27 -8.24 11.79 48.74
C TRP A 27 -6.71 11.88 48.55
N ILE A 28 -6.19 13.05 48.21
CA ILE A 28 -4.75 13.34 48.00
C ILE A 28 -3.99 13.39 49.34
N THR A 29 -4.58 13.95 50.39
CA THR A 29 -3.99 14.01 51.73
C THR A 29 -4.15 12.70 52.51
N GLY A 30 -5.05 11.81 52.08
CA GLY A 30 -5.34 10.53 52.71
C GLY A 30 -4.39 9.36 52.37
N ASN A 31 -3.24 9.62 51.72
CA ASN A 31 -2.29 8.57 51.28
C ASN A 31 -2.97 7.40 50.52
N PRO A 32 -3.55 7.67 49.34
CA PRO A 32 -4.16 6.64 48.51
C PRO A 32 -3.11 5.58 48.13
N PRO A 33 -3.47 4.29 48.09
CA PRO A 33 -2.52 3.24 47.81
C PRO A 33 -1.92 3.39 46.40
N LEU A 34 -0.64 3.03 46.25
CA LEU A 34 0.14 3.25 45.02
C LEU A 34 -0.54 2.73 43.74
N TRP A 35 -1.22 1.59 43.84
CA TRP A 35 -1.91 0.96 42.71
C TRP A 35 -3.12 1.76 42.22
N SER A 36 -3.84 2.48 43.11
CA SER A 36 -4.99 3.29 42.69
C SER A 36 -4.55 4.56 41.97
N LEU A 37 -3.43 5.16 42.39
CA LEU A 37 -2.80 6.26 41.66
C LEU A 37 -2.31 5.81 40.28
N PHE A 38 -1.70 4.63 40.19
CA PHE A 38 -1.27 4.03 38.93
C PHE A 38 -2.47 3.80 37.98
N ALA A 39 -3.55 3.20 38.48
CA ALA A 39 -4.75 2.91 37.71
C ALA A 39 -5.45 4.20 37.21
N LEU A 40 -5.58 5.21 38.08
CA LEU A 40 -6.17 6.49 37.73
C LEU A 40 -5.33 7.25 36.69
N SER A 41 -3.99 7.23 36.84
CA SER A 41 -3.06 7.82 35.88
C SER A 41 -3.15 7.15 34.51
N THR A 42 -3.23 5.82 34.47
CA THR A 42 -3.43 5.05 33.24
C THR A 42 -4.77 5.36 32.58
N LEU A 43 -5.86 5.41 33.36
CA LEU A 43 -7.21 5.74 32.86
C LEU A 43 -7.25 7.15 32.25
N LEU A 44 -6.70 8.14 32.94
CA LEU A 44 -6.73 9.54 32.47
C LEU A 44 -5.76 9.79 31.32
N ALA A 45 -4.72 8.97 31.14
CA ALA A 45 -3.85 9.00 29.97
C ALA A 45 -4.57 8.65 28.65
N PHE A 46 -5.75 8.00 28.72
CA PHE A 46 -6.60 7.80 27.54
C PHE A 46 -7.38 9.06 27.13
N VAL A 47 -7.49 10.07 28.00
CA VAL A 47 -8.29 11.29 27.79
C VAL A 47 -7.36 12.47 27.39
N PRO A 48 -7.74 13.33 26.43
CA PRO A 48 -6.83 14.36 25.93
C PRO A 48 -6.37 15.40 26.98
N ILE A 49 -5.08 15.32 27.29
CA ILE A 49 -4.10 16.35 27.65
C ILE A 49 -4.28 17.09 29.00
N LEU A 50 -5.45 17.64 29.35
CA LEU A 50 -5.55 18.49 30.55
C LEU A 50 -5.73 17.69 31.86
N PRO A 51 -6.64 16.70 31.94
CA PRO A 51 -6.83 15.93 33.18
C PRO A 51 -5.59 15.12 33.56
N TYR A 52 -4.91 14.54 32.57
CA TYR A 52 -3.71 13.74 32.78
C TYR A 52 -2.55 14.56 33.36
N ARG A 53 -2.33 15.81 32.91
CA ARG A 53 -1.26 16.69 33.43
C ARG A 53 -1.46 17.08 34.90
N VAL A 54 -2.72 17.23 35.32
CA VAL A 54 -3.08 17.47 36.73
C VAL A 54 -2.71 16.27 37.61
N VAL A 55 -2.89 15.05 37.11
CA VAL A 55 -2.47 13.83 37.83
C VAL A 55 -0.95 13.76 37.98
N ILE A 56 -0.18 14.15 36.97
CA ILE A 56 1.29 14.18 37.07
C ILE A 56 1.74 15.16 38.16
N ALA A 57 1.13 16.35 38.21
CA ALA A 57 1.42 17.35 39.22
C ALA A 57 0.99 16.89 40.62
N ALA A 58 -0.18 16.27 40.76
CA ALA A 58 -0.65 15.70 42.01
C ALA A 58 0.28 14.56 42.49
N ALA A 59 0.69 13.65 41.61
CA ALA A 59 1.64 12.60 41.93
C ALA A 59 3.01 13.16 42.35
N GLY A 60 3.47 14.23 41.69
CA GLY A 60 4.68 14.96 42.05
C GLY A 60 4.59 15.62 43.43
N TYR A 61 3.43 16.21 43.76
CA TYR A 61 3.17 16.77 45.09
C TYR A 61 3.20 15.69 46.19
N MET A 62 2.58 14.55 45.94
CA MET A 62 2.42 13.48 46.96
C MET A 62 3.67 12.64 47.17
N LEU A 63 4.41 12.35 46.08
CA LEU A 63 5.50 11.37 46.08
C LEU A 63 6.86 12.00 45.77
N GLY A 64 6.90 13.32 45.60
CA GLY A 64 8.07 14.04 45.09
C GLY A 64 8.21 13.94 43.58
N GLY A 65 8.94 14.89 42.99
CA GLY A 65 9.06 15.03 41.54
C GLY A 65 9.63 13.79 40.83
N LEU A 66 10.54 13.06 41.47
CA LEU A 66 11.18 11.87 40.88
C LEU A 66 10.24 10.65 40.86
N PHE A 67 9.70 10.25 42.01
CA PHE A 67 8.81 9.08 42.10
C PHE A 67 7.46 9.33 41.42
N GLY A 68 6.88 10.52 41.61
CA GLY A 68 5.65 10.92 40.90
C GLY A 68 5.82 10.95 39.38
N GLY A 69 6.98 11.41 38.90
CA GLY A 69 7.33 11.37 37.48
C GLY A 69 7.46 9.94 36.93
N MET A 70 8.16 9.06 37.65
CA MET A 70 8.37 7.66 37.23
C MET A 70 7.06 6.87 37.11
N ILE A 71 6.20 6.92 38.12
CA ILE A 71 4.90 6.22 38.11
C ILE A 71 4.08 6.65 36.88
N THR A 72 4.04 7.97 36.65
CA THR A 72 3.22 8.54 35.59
C THR A 72 3.79 8.26 34.19
N LEU A 73 5.13 8.23 34.07
CA LEU A 73 5.80 7.81 32.84
C LEU A 73 5.45 6.35 32.48
N ILE A 74 5.47 5.45 33.46
CA ILE A 74 5.13 4.04 33.26
C ILE A 74 3.64 3.90 32.90
N SER A 75 2.73 4.49 33.68
CA SER A 75 1.28 4.43 33.47
C SER A 75 0.86 4.90 32.08
N SER A 76 1.38 6.04 31.63
CA SER A 76 1.00 6.58 30.31
C SER A 76 1.68 5.89 29.15
N THR A 77 2.87 5.31 29.36
CA THR A 77 3.53 4.48 28.37
C THR A 77 2.77 3.18 28.17
N LEU A 78 2.29 2.57 29.26
CA LEU A 78 1.39 1.41 29.21
C LEU A 78 0.09 1.73 28.49
N ALA A 79 -0.58 2.85 28.82
CA ALA A 79 -1.78 3.29 28.11
C ALA A 79 -1.51 3.49 26.61
N GLY A 80 -0.38 4.10 26.26
CA GLY A 80 0.04 4.26 24.87
C GLY A 80 0.27 2.92 24.15
N ALA A 81 0.93 1.97 24.81
CA ALA A 81 1.19 0.63 24.29
C ALA A 81 -0.11 -0.16 24.06
N LEU A 82 -1.11 -0.02 24.93
CA LEU A 82 -2.43 -0.63 24.76
C LEU A 82 -3.17 -0.04 23.54
N ILE A 83 -3.11 1.29 23.36
CA ILE A 83 -3.70 1.96 22.18
C ILE A 83 -2.99 1.53 20.90
N TYR A 84 -1.65 1.46 20.94
CA TYR A 84 -0.84 0.93 19.84
C TYR A 84 -1.27 -0.50 19.50
N ALA A 85 -1.37 -1.39 20.49
CA ALA A 85 -1.71 -2.79 20.27
C ALA A 85 -3.14 -2.94 19.72
N GLY A 86 -4.10 -2.17 20.25
CA GLY A 86 -5.46 -2.11 19.70
C GLY A 86 -5.47 -1.65 18.23
N ALA A 87 -4.70 -0.61 17.89
CA ALA A 87 -4.58 -0.14 16.51
C ALA A 87 -3.79 -1.11 15.61
N ALA A 88 -2.84 -1.86 16.15
CA ALA A 88 -2.04 -2.83 15.41
C ALA A 88 -2.80 -4.13 15.13
N TYR A 89 -3.62 -4.61 16.07
CA TYR A 89 -4.20 -5.95 16.04
C TYR A 89 -5.73 -6.00 16.14
N GLY A 90 -6.39 -5.01 16.76
CA GLY A 90 -7.82 -5.07 17.05
C GLY A 90 -8.73 -4.29 16.10
N PHE A 91 -8.29 -3.11 15.64
CA PHE A 91 -9.12 -2.21 14.82
C PHE A 91 -8.30 -1.42 13.79
N ARG A 92 -7.33 -2.10 13.18
CA ARG A 92 -6.34 -1.50 12.26
C ARG A 92 -6.98 -0.68 11.13
N GLU A 93 -8.03 -1.18 10.49
CA GLU A 93 -8.70 -0.48 9.39
C GLU A 93 -9.50 0.76 9.80
N VAL A 94 -10.01 0.76 11.04
CA VAL A 94 -10.70 1.93 11.59
C VAL A 94 -9.67 2.97 12.01
N ALA A 95 -8.56 2.52 12.61
CA ALA A 95 -7.43 3.34 12.98
C ALA A 95 -6.80 4.03 11.76
N SER A 96 -6.55 3.30 10.66
CA SER A 96 -5.96 3.84 9.43
C SER A 96 -6.83 4.91 8.78
N ARG A 97 -8.14 4.65 8.60
CA ARG A 97 -9.12 5.63 8.08
C ARG A 97 -9.21 6.88 8.94
N TRP A 98 -9.06 6.74 10.26
CA TRP A 98 -9.08 7.87 11.17
C TRP A 98 -7.79 8.71 11.07
N THR A 99 -6.63 8.06 10.92
CA THR A 99 -5.35 8.76 10.74
C THR A 99 -5.23 9.46 9.40
N GLU A 100 -5.82 8.93 8.34
CA GLU A 100 -5.89 9.57 7.01
C GLU A 100 -6.64 10.92 7.06
N ARG A 101 -7.59 11.08 7.98
CA ARG A 101 -8.31 12.35 8.17
C ARG A 101 -7.48 13.41 8.91
N LEU A 102 -6.31 13.06 9.44
CA LEU A 102 -5.44 13.95 10.19
C LEU A 102 -4.35 14.54 9.30
N LYS A 103 -4.69 15.62 8.57
CA LYS A 103 -3.79 16.39 7.68
C LYS A 103 -2.37 16.67 8.25
N PRO A 104 -2.16 16.94 9.56
CA PRO A 104 -0.82 17.12 10.11
C PRO A 104 0.02 15.84 10.18
N LEU A 105 -0.62 14.68 10.44
CA LEU A 105 0.06 13.38 10.50
C LEU A 105 0.36 12.85 9.09
N GLU A 106 -0.55 13.05 8.15
CA GLU A 106 -0.37 12.73 6.73
C GLU A 106 0.88 13.39 6.11
N ARG A 107 1.23 14.61 6.52
CA ARG A 107 2.41 15.30 6.01
C ARG A 107 3.74 14.76 6.55
N ILE A 108 3.71 14.13 7.72
CA ILE A 108 4.91 13.61 8.38
C ILE A 108 4.97 12.08 8.35
N SER A 109 3.95 11.41 7.81
CA SER A 109 3.88 9.94 7.69
C SER A 109 5.10 9.38 6.96
N LYS A 110 5.45 9.97 5.81
CA LYS A 110 6.65 9.61 5.04
C LYS A 110 7.95 9.68 5.87
N VAL A 111 8.05 10.64 6.80
CA VAL A 111 9.24 10.82 7.65
C VAL A 111 9.20 9.88 8.86
N ILE A 112 8.02 9.61 9.41
CA ILE A 112 7.84 8.58 10.45
C ILE A 112 8.23 7.21 9.89
N GLU A 113 7.94 6.93 8.62
CA GLU A 113 8.27 5.66 7.97
C GLU A 113 9.78 5.52 7.72
N GLN A 114 10.46 6.60 7.31
CA GLN A 114 11.92 6.60 7.09
C GLN A 114 12.73 6.61 8.39
N ARG A 115 12.26 7.34 9.41
CA ARG A 115 12.96 7.54 10.69
C ARG A 115 11.98 7.45 11.87
N PRO A 116 11.45 6.25 12.18
CA PRO A 116 10.35 6.08 13.13
C PRO A 116 10.69 6.57 14.53
N PHE A 117 11.89 6.24 15.04
CA PHE A 117 12.29 6.63 16.38
C PHE A 117 12.35 8.16 16.56
N ALA A 118 13.15 8.84 15.74
CA ALA A 118 13.37 10.29 15.85
C ALA A 118 12.07 11.08 15.65
N THR A 119 11.26 10.65 14.68
CA THR A 119 10.02 11.36 14.35
C THR A 119 8.96 11.18 15.43
N ILE A 120 8.82 9.98 16.01
CA ILE A 120 7.93 9.74 17.15
C ILE A 120 8.37 10.58 18.36
N VAL A 121 9.68 10.65 18.66
CA VAL A 121 10.22 11.50 19.74
C VAL A 121 9.82 12.96 19.52
N LEU A 122 10.10 13.50 18.33
CA LEU A 122 9.78 14.89 17.98
C LEU A 122 8.27 15.18 18.06
N CYS A 123 7.43 14.29 17.55
CA CYS A 123 5.99 14.44 17.61
C CYS A 123 5.48 14.45 19.05
N LYS A 124 6.08 13.63 19.93
CA LYS A 124 5.67 13.55 21.33
C LYS A 124 6.15 14.73 22.16
N LEU A 125 7.30 15.32 21.81
CA LEU A 125 7.79 16.58 22.40
C LEU A 125 7.00 17.80 21.93
N THR A 126 6.42 17.74 20.74
CA THR A 126 5.71 18.87 20.13
C THR A 126 4.24 18.90 20.57
N PRO A 127 3.77 19.94 21.27
CA PRO A 127 2.42 19.98 21.84
C PRO A 127 1.27 20.06 20.82
N VAL A 128 1.60 20.25 19.54
CA VAL A 128 0.64 20.37 18.43
C VAL A 128 0.06 19.01 18.03
N PHE A 129 0.76 17.91 18.34
CA PHE A 129 0.32 16.57 17.95
C PHE A 129 -0.46 15.88 19.08
N PRO A 130 -1.67 15.37 18.81
CA PRO A 130 -2.38 14.54 19.77
C PRO A 130 -1.58 13.25 20.03
N GLN A 131 -1.20 13.02 21.29
CA GLN A 131 -0.40 11.86 21.70
C GLN A 131 -1.07 10.53 21.33
N THR A 132 -2.39 10.46 21.52
CA THR A 132 -3.22 9.32 21.12
C THR A 132 -3.14 9.07 19.63
N ALA A 133 -3.09 10.12 18.81
CA ALA A 133 -3.03 9.97 17.36
C ALA A 133 -1.67 9.42 16.90
N ILE A 134 -0.58 9.80 17.57
CA ILE A 134 0.76 9.21 17.32
C ILE A 134 0.75 7.71 17.68
N ASN A 135 0.10 7.33 18.78
CA ASN A 135 0.01 5.92 19.20
C ASN A 135 -0.83 5.09 18.21
N ILE A 136 -1.99 5.62 17.80
CA ILE A 136 -2.88 4.98 16.81
C ILE A 136 -2.15 4.84 15.47
N TYR A 137 -1.50 5.90 14.99
CA TYR A 137 -0.72 5.87 13.76
C TYR A 137 0.40 4.82 13.85
N SER A 138 1.19 4.83 14.93
CA SER A 138 2.29 3.87 15.08
C SER A 138 1.81 2.41 15.02
N GLY A 139 0.64 2.11 15.61
CA GLY A 139 0.02 0.78 15.53
C GLY A 139 -0.59 0.46 14.17
N ALA A 140 -1.36 1.39 13.60
CA ALA A 140 -2.04 1.21 12.31
C ALA A 140 -1.06 0.99 11.14
N TYR A 141 0.10 1.63 11.19
CA TYR A 141 1.16 1.56 10.18
C TYR A 141 2.30 0.60 10.56
N ASN A 142 2.08 -0.25 11.57
CA ASN A 142 2.96 -1.37 11.93
C ASN A 142 4.42 -0.97 12.26
N ILE A 143 4.63 0.20 12.86
CA ILE A 143 5.96 0.62 13.35
C ILE A 143 6.42 -0.41 14.39
N PRO A 144 7.65 -0.95 14.34
CA PRO A 144 8.09 -1.99 15.27
C PRO A 144 7.84 -1.61 16.74
N PHE A 145 7.23 -2.52 17.51
CA PHE A 145 6.74 -2.23 18.86
C PHE A 145 7.83 -1.66 19.79
N PHE A 146 9.04 -2.23 19.77
CA PHE A 146 10.14 -1.75 20.61
C PHE A 146 10.64 -0.36 20.19
N THR A 147 10.65 -0.07 18.89
CA THR A 147 10.99 1.26 18.36
C THR A 147 9.96 2.30 18.82
N TYR A 148 8.67 1.98 18.71
CA TYR A 148 7.60 2.82 19.23
C TYR A 148 7.73 3.03 20.75
N LEU A 149 7.94 1.96 21.50
CA LEU A 149 7.98 1.98 22.97
C LEU A 149 9.14 2.86 23.46
N ALA A 150 10.35 2.64 22.94
CA ALA A 150 11.53 3.41 23.29
C ALA A 150 11.36 4.90 22.93
N ALA A 151 10.86 5.20 21.72
CA ALA A 151 10.59 6.57 21.30
C ALA A 151 9.49 7.25 22.14
N SER A 152 8.49 6.47 22.59
CA SER A 152 7.38 6.94 23.43
C SER A 152 7.85 7.31 24.84
N VAL A 153 8.76 6.53 25.42
CA VAL A 153 9.39 6.86 26.71
C VAL A 153 10.22 8.14 26.57
N VAL A 154 11.14 8.17 25.60
CA VAL A 154 12.04 9.32 25.38
C VAL A 154 11.26 10.60 25.11
N GLY A 155 10.25 10.54 24.24
CA GLY A 155 9.43 11.70 23.87
C GLY A 155 8.53 12.24 24.99
N LYS A 156 8.29 11.47 26.06
CA LYS A 156 7.45 11.90 27.20
C LYS A 156 8.24 12.41 28.40
N LEU A 157 9.48 11.93 28.58
CA LEU A 157 10.35 12.23 29.71
C LEU A 157 10.34 13.71 30.12
N PRO A 158 10.59 14.68 29.23
CA PRO A 158 10.70 16.08 29.65
C PRO A 158 9.40 16.64 30.21
N SER A 159 8.26 16.32 29.58
CA SER A 159 6.96 16.84 30.02
C SER A 159 6.52 16.23 31.36
N VAL A 160 6.74 14.93 31.55
CA VAL A 160 6.31 14.22 32.76
C VAL A 160 7.08 14.71 33.97
N PHE A 161 8.41 14.78 33.88
CA PHE A 161 9.22 15.25 34.99
C PHE A 161 9.07 16.75 35.25
N PHE A 162 8.81 17.55 34.21
CA PHE A 162 8.48 18.97 34.40
C PHE A 162 7.21 19.18 35.22
N TYR A 163 6.11 18.51 34.88
CA TYR A 163 4.85 18.66 35.62
C TYR A 163 4.92 18.04 37.02
N ALA A 164 5.65 16.95 37.19
CA ALA A 164 5.89 16.36 38.51
C ALA A 164 6.71 17.31 39.41
N PHE A 165 7.77 17.92 38.87
CA PHE A 165 8.57 18.94 39.58
C PHE A 165 7.73 20.17 39.94
N LEU A 166 6.91 20.66 38.99
CA LEU A 166 6.02 21.79 39.23
C LEU A 166 5.04 21.48 40.37
N GLY A 167 4.45 20.29 40.39
CA GLY A 167 3.56 19.85 41.48
C GLY A 167 4.25 19.75 42.83
N ALA A 168 5.47 19.19 42.86
CA ALA A 168 6.28 19.11 44.08
C ALA A 168 6.66 20.50 44.64
N SER A 169 6.96 21.45 43.75
CA SER A 169 7.53 22.75 44.14
C SER A 169 6.48 23.87 44.29
N LEU A 170 5.24 23.65 43.85
CA LEU A 170 4.21 24.70 43.77
C LEU A 170 3.89 25.30 45.14
N TRP A 171 3.88 24.48 46.19
CA TRP A 171 3.52 24.91 47.54
C TRP A 171 4.68 25.36 48.40
N GLU A 172 5.84 24.73 48.24
CA GLU A 172 7.03 25.07 49.04
C GLU A 172 7.78 26.29 48.47
N GLU A 173 7.86 26.41 47.15
CA GLU A 173 8.61 27.48 46.46
C GLU A 173 7.84 28.07 45.27
N PRO A 174 6.75 28.82 45.51
CA PRO A 174 5.85 29.29 44.44
C PRO A 174 6.54 30.21 43.42
N LYS A 175 7.56 30.98 43.83
CA LYS A 175 8.35 31.82 42.92
C LYS A 175 9.23 30.99 41.98
N THR A 176 9.78 29.88 42.46
CA THR A 176 10.61 28.95 41.68
C THR A 176 9.73 28.17 40.69
N ALA A 177 8.57 27.68 41.15
CA ALA A 177 7.58 27.03 40.30
C ALA A 177 7.06 27.96 39.18
N LEU A 178 6.80 29.23 39.48
CA LEU A 178 6.36 30.22 38.49
C LEU A 178 7.44 30.49 37.43
N LYS A 179 8.71 30.62 37.83
CA LYS A 179 9.82 30.79 36.87
C LYS A 179 9.97 29.56 35.95
N ALA A 180 9.87 28.35 36.51
CA ALA A 180 9.91 27.12 35.74
C ALA A 180 8.72 27.02 34.75
N ALA A 181 7.51 27.38 35.19
CA ALA A 181 6.32 27.47 34.33
C ALA A 181 6.52 28.42 33.15
N LEU A 182 7.02 29.64 33.41
CA LEU A 182 7.26 30.64 32.36
C LEU A 182 8.36 30.19 31.38
N GLY A 183 9.44 29.58 31.88
CA GLY A 183 10.50 29.02 31.04
C GLY A 183 10.02 27.90 30.13
N TYR A 184 9.21 26.98 30.65
CA TYR A 184 8.63 25.90 29.85
C TYR A 184 7.63 26.41 28.81
N MET A 185 6.80 27.40 29.17
CA MET A 185 5.90 28.06 28.22
C MET A 185 6.65 28.75 27.08
N LEU A 186 7.81 29.36 27.36
CA LEU A 186 8.68 29.92 26.34
C LEU A 186 9.25 28.83 25.42
N VAL A 187 9.70 27.69 25.96
CA VAL A 187 10.17 26.55 25.15
C VAL A 187 9.06 26.01 24.24
N LEU A 188 7.84 25.84 24.76
CA LEU A 188 6.70 25.39 23.95
C LEU A 188 6.31 26.42 22.87
N LEU A 189 6.38 27.71 23.18
CA LEU A 189 6.14 28.79 22.22
C LEU A 189 7.18 28.75 21.11
N LEU A 190 8.47 28.65 21.44
CA LEU A 190 9.56 28.56 20.48
C LEU A 190 9.45 27.30 19.61
N ALA A 191 9.13 26.13 20.20
CA ALA A 191 8.90 24.89 19.46
C ALA A 191 7.70 25.02 18.51
N THR A 192 6.64 25.71 18.93
CA THR A 192 5.46 25.97 18.09
C THR A 192 5.78 26.94 16.96
N LEU A 193 6.53 28.00 17.22
CA LEU A 193 6.98 28.96 16.21
C LEU A 193 7.94 28.31 15.21
N PHE A 194 8.87 27.48 15.69
CA PHE A 194 9.77 26.67 14.86
C PHE A 194 8.98 25.70 13.98
N TRP A 195 7.95 25.05 14.52
CA TRP A 195 7.03 24.21 13.74
C TRP A 195 6.28 25.01 12.67
N VAL A 196 5.74 26.18 13.01
CA VAL A 196 5.06 27.08 12.05
C VAL A 196 6.01 27.55 10.95
N TYR A 197 7.27 27.81 11.29
CA TYR A 197 8.34 28.18 10.37
C TYR A 197 8.68 27.03 9.42
N ILE A 198 8.87 25.80 9.94
CA ILE A 198 9.19 24.61 9.15
C ILE A 198 8.03 24.18 8.25
N LYS A 199 6.77 24.34 8.68
CA LYS A 199 5.57 23.97 7.90
C LYS A 199 5.51 24.61 6.50
N LYS A 200 6.25 25.70 6.27
CA LYS A 200 6.32 26.42 4.98
C LYS A 200 7.46 25.94 4.06
N ARG A 201 8.27 24.96 4.45
CA ARG A 201 9.40 24.44 3.66
C ARG A 201 9.34 22.91 3.49
N PRO A 202 9.87 22.36 2.40
CA PRO A 202 10.02 20.92 2.23
C PRO A 202 10.99 20.35 3.28
N TRP A 203 10.62 19.22 3.90
CA TRP A 203 11.32 18.58 5.03
C TRP A 203 12.65 17.91 4.65
N THR A 204 13.03 17.88 3.38
CA THR A 204 14.27 17.26 2.87
C THR A 204 15.55 17.97 3.30
N ALA A 205 15.47 19.16 3.91
CA ALA A 205 16.62 20.00 4.23
C ALA A 205 17.28 19.76 5.60
N PHE A 206 16.83 18.76 6.39
CA PHE A 206 17.32 18.55 7.77
C PHE A 206 18.06 17.22 7.94
N SER A 207 19.32 17.16 7.50
CA SER A 207 20.25 16.10 7.84
C SER A 207 20.93 16.41 9.19
N PHE A 208 20.29 16.06 10.31
CA PHE A 208 21.03 15.96 11.57
C PHE A 208 21.96 14.74 11.48
N GLY A 209 23.25 15.02 11.38
CA GLY A 209 24.30 14.01 11.26
C GLY A 209 24.38 13.13 12.51
N ALA A 210 24.05 11.86 12.36
CA ALA A 210 24.50 10.80 13.24
C ALA A 210 25.11 9.73 12.35
N LYS A 211 26.43 9.55 12.43
CA LYS A 211 27.18 8.54 11.70
C LYS A 211 26.70 7.15 12.14
N ASN A 212 26.42 6.29 11.16
CA ASN A 212 26.08 4.89 11.34
C ASN A 212 27.21 4.13 12.05
N VAL A 213 26.85 3.38 13.09
CA VAL A 213 27.59 2.19 13.53
C VAL A 213 26.58 1.07 13.58
N ILE A 214 26.56 0.23 12.55
CA ILE A 214 25.90 -1.07 12.58
C ILE A 214 26.91 -2.11 12.10
N LEU A 215 27.01 -3.15 12.90
CA LEU A 215 27.91 -4.30 12.82
C LEU A 215 27.63 -5.13 11.55
N GLU A 216 28.70 -5.52 10.87
CA GLU A 216 28.71 -6.54 9.83
C GLU A 216 28.37 -7.92 10.43
N ALA A 217 27.46 -8.64 9.78
CA ALA A 217 27.26 -10.06 9.97
C ALA A 217 27.06 -10.77 8.62
N GLY A 218 28.15 -11.34 8.11
CA GLY A 218 28.22 -12.66 7.48
C GLY A 218 27.40 -12.93 6.21
N ALA A 219 28.03 -12.76 5.05
CA ALA A 219 27.65 -13.43 3.81
C ALA A 219 28.18 -14.89 3.79
N SER A 220 27.39 -15.83 3.27
CA SER A 220 27.84 -17.16 2.84
C SER A 220 27.71 -17.28 1.32
N PRO A 221 28.74 -17.75 0.59
CA PRO A 221 28.67 -17.96 -0.85
C PRO A 221 28.25 -19.40 -1.17
N SER A 222 27.39 -19.59 -2.18
CA SER A 222 27.16 -20.89 -2.81
C SER A 222 27.52 -20.81 -4.29
N LEU A 223 28.62 -21.49 -4.60
CA LEU A 223 29.23 -21.72 -5.91
C LEU A 223 28.52 -22.91 -6.57
N LEU A 224 27.94 -22.75 -7.77
CA LEU A 224 27.35 -23.85 -8.54
C LEU A 224 28.25 -24.21 -9.74
N LEU A 225 28.68 -25.48 -9.75
CA LEU A 225 29.59 -26.13 -10.68
C LEU A 225 28.94 -26.34 -12.07
N MET A 226 29.69 -26.11 -13.15
CA MET A 226 29.40 -26.62 -14.49
C MET A 226 30.16 -27.93 -14.75
N MET A 227 29.53 -28.87 -15.48
CA MET A 227 30.22 -29.94 -16.21
C MET A 227 29.58 -30.13 -17.60
N PRO A 228 30.38 -30.45 -18.65
CA PRO A 228 29.89 -30.62 -20.01
C PRO A 228 29.56 -32.10 -20.32
N ASN A 229 28.77 -32.33 -21.36
CA ASN A 229 28.82 -33.61 -22.07
C ASN A 229 28.56 -33.42 -23.57
N GLU A 230 29.44 -33.99 -24.38
CA GLU A 230 29.32 -34.13 -25.83
C GLU A 230 28.68 -35.49 -26.15
N ASN A 231 27.81 -35.53 -27.17
CA ASN A 231 27.82 -36.55 -28.22
C ASN A 231 26.76 -36.23 -29.28
N GLY A 232 27.18 -36.22 -30.54
CA GLY A 232 26.39 -35.80 -31.69
C GLY A 232 25.56 -36.89 -32.37
N GLY A 233 24.64 -36.41 -33.23
CA GLY A 233 24.16 -37.13 -34.42
C GLY A 233 22.63 -37.36 -34.52
N ILE A 234 21.94 -36.48 -35.25
CA ILE A 234 21.28 -36.71 -36.57
C ILE A 234 20.16 -35.68 -36.75
N SER A 235 20.22 -34.96 -37.89
CA SER A 235 19.28 -33.92 -38.31
C SER A 235 17.94 -34.52 -38.75
N MET A 236 16.86 -34.06 -38.13
CA MET A 236 15.53 -33.99 -38.72
C MET A 236 15.02 -32.56 -38.58
N ASN A 237 14.58 -31.99 -39.71
CA ASN A 237 14.03 -30.63 -39.79
C ASN A 237 12.76 -30.53 -38.93
N ILE A 238 12.93 -30.04 -37.71
CA ILE A 238 11.88 -29.47 -36.87
C ILE A 238 12.22 -27.98 -36.78
N PRO A 239 11.26 -27.05 -36.92
CA PRO A 239 11.59 -25.63 -36.84
C PRO A 239 12.14 -25.30 -35.43
N GLN A 240 13.45 -25.11 -35.30
CA GLN A 240 14.05 -24.26 -34.26
C GLN A 240 13.93 -22.81 -34.75
N SER A 241 13.57 -21.80 -33.95
CA SER A 241 13.99 -21.54 -32.58
C SER A 241 12.92 -20.81 -31.74
N SER A 242 12.71 -21.24 -30.50
CA SER A 242 12.13 -20.43 -29.42
C SER A 242 13.20 -19.46 -28.88
N SER A 243 13.59 -18.45 -29.67
CA SER A 243 14.53 -17.43 -29.19
C SER A 243 13.77 -16.49 -28.26
N ARG A 244 14.00 -16.64 -26.95
CA ARG A 244 13.51 -15.67 -25.97
C ARG A 244 14.09 -14.30 -26.28
N GLU A 245 13.27 -13.27 -26.19
CA GLU A 245 13.63 -11.88 -26.39
C GLU A 245 13.55 -11.09 -25.08
N LEU A 246 14.21 -9.92 -25.07
CA LEU A 246 14.10 -8.95 -23.99
C LEU A 246 13.24 -7.78 -24.42
N ALA A 247 12.35 -7.33 -23.54
CA ALA A 247 11.66 -6.05 -23.62
C ALA A 247 12.04 -5.22 -22.39
N THR A 248 12.21 -3.92 -22.52
CA THR A 248 12.53 -3.06 -21.36
C THR A 248 11.66 -1.80 -21.37
N PHE A 249 10.93 -1.61 -20.27
CA PHE A 249 9.93 -0.55 -20.15
C PHE A 249 10.15 0.25 -18.88
N ALA A 250 10.31 1.57 -19.03
CA ALA A 250 10.24 2.54 -17.94
C ALA A 250 8.85 3.16 -17.90
N GLY A 251 8.21 3.11 -16.74
CA GLY A 251 6.81 3.48 -16.62
C GLY A 251 6.47 4.08 -15.28
N GLY A 252 7.39 4.80 -14.64
CA GLY A 252 7.27 5.20 -13.24
C GLY A 252 7.73 4.11 -12.29
N CYS A 253 7.19 4.06 -11.06
CA CYS A 253 7.58 3.06 -10.06
C CYS A 253 7.53 1.63 -10.62
N PHE A 254 8.69 0.98 -10.71
CA PHE A 254 8.80 -0.34 -11.36
C PHE A 254 8.04 -1.44 -10.59
N TRP A 255 7.77 -1.27 -9.29
CA TRP A 255 6.93 -2.21 -8.52
C TRP A 255 5.55 -2.39 -9.17
N CYS A 256 4.96 -1.31 -9.66
CA CYS A 256 3.64 -1.32 -10.29
C CYS A 256 3.69 -1.88 -11.72
N MET A 257 4.86 -1.90 -12.34
CA MET A 257 5.09 -2.37 -13.71
C MET A 257 5.28 -3.88 -13.80
N VAL A 258 5.48 -4.62 -12.70
CA VAL A 258 5.69 -6.08 -12.75
C VAL A 258 4.37 -6.85 -12.95
N SER A 259 3.41 -6.68 -12.03
CA SER A 259 2.16 -7.45 -12.02
C SER A 259 1.33 -7.43 -13.32
N PRO A 260 1.32 -6.36 -14.15
CA PRO A 260 0.56 -6.33 -15.40
C PRO A 260 1.08 -7.30 -16.46
N PHE A 261 2.34 -7.69 -16.40
CA PHE A 261 2.95 -8.63 -17.36
C PHE A 261 3.12 -10.02 -16.77
N GLU A 262 3.11 -10.14 -15.44
CA GLU A 262 3.28 -11.43 -14.80
C GLU A 262 2.07 -12.35 -15.06
N GLU A 263 2.34 -13.66 -14.96
CA GLU A 263 1.37 -14.76 -15.19
C GLU A 263 0.84 -14.84 -16.63
N LEU A 264 1.31 -13.97 -17.53
CA LEU A 264 1.01 -14.07 -18.95
C LEU A 264 1.75 -15.25 -19.59
N PRO A 265 1.11 -15.90 -20.58
CA PRO A 265 1.79 -16.92 -21.38
C PRO A 265 3.04 -16.35 -22.04
N GLY A 266 4.08 -17.17 -22.18
CA GLY A 266 5.33 -16.77 -22.85
C GLY A 266 6.22 -15.83 -22.03
N ILE A 267 5.78 -15.31 -20.88
CA ILE A 267 6.63 -14.50 -19.99
C ILE A 267 7.45 -15.41 -19.08
N HIS A 268 8.78 -15.35 -19.20
CA HIS A 268 9.72 -16.22 -18.49
C HIS A 268 10.36 -15.57 -17.27
N GLY A 269 10.37 -14.23 -17.19
CA GLY A 269 10.93 -13.52 -16.04
C GLY A 269 10.81 -12.02 -16.20
N ILE A 270 10.68 -11.32 -15.07
CA ILE A 270 10.61 -9.86 -15.01
C ILE A 270 11.58 -9.41 -13.92
N VAL A 271 12.53 -8.55 -14.28
CA VAL A 271 13.51 -7.98 -13.35
C VAL A 271 13.26 -6.49 -13.22
N SER A 272 13.16 -6.00 -11.99
CA SER A 272 13.12 -4.57 -11.69
C SER A 272 14.53 -3.99 -11.67
N GLY A 273 14.74 -2.80 -12.21
CA GLY A 273 16.08 -2.21 -12.28
C GLY A 273 16.13 -0.80 -12.82
N TYR A 274 17.35 -0.40 -13.17
CA TYR A 274 17.72 0.96 -13.59
C TYR A 274 18.41 0.93 -14.96
N THR A 275 18.02 1.82 -15.86
CA THR A 275 18.64 1.91 -17.19
C THR A 275 18.55 3.34 -17.76
N GLY A 276 19.28 3.60 -18.85
CA GLY A 276 19.29 4.88 -19.57
C GLY A 276 20.15 5.99 -18.94
N GLY A 277 20.62 5.81 -17.71
CA GLY A 277 21.46 6.78 -17.01
C GLY A 277 22.96 6.63 -17.25
N ARG A 278 23.74 7.55 -16.65
CA ARG A 278 25.19 7.68 -16.86
C ARG A 278 26.03 6.99 -15.79
N THR A 279 25.44 6.70 -14.63
CA THR A 279 26.15 6.11 -13.48
C THR A 279 26.20 4.60 -13.61
N ALA A 280 27.37 3.98 -13.48
CA ALA A 280 27.48 2.53 -13.52
C ALA A 280 27.10 1.93 -12.15
N ASN A 281 26.31 0.84 -12.16
CA ASN A 281 25.84 0.13 -10.96
C ASN A 281 25.24 1.06 -9.89
N PRO A 282 24.23 1.89 -10.23
CA PRO A 282 23.64 2.83 -9.28
C PRO A 282 22.88 2.09 -8.16
N THR A 283 22.85 2.66 -6.96
CA THR A 283 21.93 2.19 -5.90
C THR A 283 20.57 2.89 -5.99
N TYR A 284 19.54 2.33 -5.35
CA TYR A 284 18.23 2.97 -5.29
C TYR A 284 18.30 4.40 -4.76
N GLU A 285 19.11 4.66 -3.73
CA GLU A 285 19.27 6.01 -3.16
C GLU A 285 19.88 7.00 -4.15
N GLU A 286 20.85 6.56 -4.95
CA GLU A 286 21.48 7.39 -5.99
C GLU A 286 20.49 7.71 -7.12
N VAL A 287 19.68 6.72 -7.53
CA VAL A 287 18.61 6.93 -8.53
C VAL A 287 17.55 7.88 -8.00
N CYS A 288 17.11 7.70 -6.75
CA CYS A 288 16.13 8.58 -6.10
C CYS A 288 16.64 10.01 -5.85
N ALA A 289 17.96 10.19 -5.71
CA ALA A 289 18.56 11.51 -5.58
C ALA A 289 18.46 12.33 -6.88
N GLY A 290 18.33 11.66 -8.04
CA GLY A 290 18.03 12.27 -9.34
C GLY A 290 19.23 12.56 -10.23
N ASP A 291 20.47 12.49 -9.73
CA ASP A 291 21.66 12.93 -10.49
C ASP A 291 22.20 11.87 -11.48
N THR A 292 21.73 10.62 -11.39
CA THR A 292 22.25 9.51 -12.21
C THR A 292 21.71 9.50 -13.64
N GLY A 293 20.54 10.12 -13.86
CA GLY A 293 19.80 10.10 -15.12
C GLY A 293 19.13 8.76 -15.45
N HIS A 294 19.13 7.79 -14.51
CA HIS A 294 18.49 6.48 -14.72
C HIS A 294 16.99 6.56 -14.62
N TYR A 295 16.31 5.74 -15.41
CA TYR A 295 14.89 5.44 -15.31
C TYR A 295 14.71 4.20 -14.43
N GLU A 296 13.65 4.23 -13.63
CA GLU A 296 13.05 3.04 -13.04
C GLU A 296 12.37 2.21 -14.14
N ALA A 297 12.82 0.98 -14.34
CA ALA A 297 12.38 0.13 -15.44
C ALA A 297 12.19 -1.34 -15.04
N VAL A 298 11.39 -2.06 -15.84
CA VAL A 298 11.32 -3.52 -15.81
C VAL A 298 11.92 -4.09 -17.09
N GLN A 299 12.72 -5.14 -16.97
CA GLN A 299 13.21 -5.94 -18.09
C GLN A 299 12.48 -7.29 -18.09
N ILE A 300 11.80 -7.58 -19.19
CA ILE A 300 10.94 -8.74 -19.37
C ILE A 300 11.63 -9.70 -20.35
N THR A 301 11.83 -10.94 -19.93
CA THR A 301 12.23 -12.04 -20.81
C THR A 301 10.96 -12.74 -21.30
N PHE A 302 10.73 -12.77 -22.61
CA PHE A 302 9.50 -13.31 -23.19
C PHE A 302 9.74 -14.16 -24.45
N ASP A 303 8.80 -15.03 -24.78
CA ASP A 303 8.75 -15.78 -26.04
C ASP A 303 7.80 -15.07 -27.03
N PRO A 304 8.32 -14.41 -28.08
CA PRO A 304 7.50 -13.64 -29.02
C PRO A 304 6.54 -14.52 -29.85
N ALA A 305 6.81 -15.84 -29.95
CA ALA A 305 5.92 -16.76 -30.65
C ALA A 305 4.67 -17.12 -29.83
N ILE A 306 4.73 -16.94 -28.50
CA ILE A 306 3.60 -17.17 -27.59
C ILE A 306 2.94 -15.84 -27.23
N PHE A 307 3.73 -14.80 -26.95
CA PHE A 307 3.25 -13.48 -26.56
C PHE A 307 3.99 -12.39 -27.35
N PRO A 308 3.40 -11.90 -28.46
CA PRO A 308 4.08 -10.96 -29.34
C PRO A 308 4.44 -9.64 -28.66
N TYR A 309 5.53 -9.01 -29.09
CA TYR A 309 5.99 -7.73 -28.54
C TYR A 309 4.92 -6.63 -28.61
N ARG A 310 4.14 -6.59 -29.69
CA ARG A 310 2.95 -5.72 -29.79
C ARG A 310 1.98 -5.84 -28.61
N LYS A 311 1.74 -7.05 -28.08
CA LYS A 311 0.87 -7.26 -26.91
C LYS A 311 1.49 -6.71 -25.62
N LEU A 312 2.82 -6.78 -25.49
CA LEU A 312 3.53 -6.11 -24.40
C LEU A 312 3.35 -4.59 -24.47
N LEU A 313 3.44 -4.01 -25.67
CA LEU A 313 3.21 -2.57 -25.88
C LEU A 313 1.76 -2.17 -25.53
N GLU A 314 0.76 -2.94 -25.98
CA GLU A 314 -0.65 -2.72 -25.64
C GLU A 314 -0.86 -2.64 -24.12
N LEU A 315 -0.26 -3.57 -23.37
CA LEU A 315 -0.34 -3.56 -21.90
C LEU A 315 0.46 -2.42 -21.28
N PHE A 316 1.65 -2.12 -21.79
CA PHE A 316 2.50 -1.04 -21.31
C PHE A 316 1.78 0.31 -21.36
N TRP A 317 1.14 0.64 -22.48
CA TRP A 317 0.40 1.89 -22.66
C TRP A 317 -0.74 2.05 -21.66
N GLN A 318 -1.36 0.96 -21.21
CA GLN A 318 -2.39 1.00 -20.19
C GLN A 318 -1.86 1.39 -18.81
N GLN A 319 -0.59 1.05 -18.51
CA GLN A 319 -0.03 1.25 -17.18
C GLN A 319 0.47 2.66 -16.91
N ILE A 320 0.67 3.48 -17.95
CA ILE A 320 1.34 4.78 -17.84
C ILE A 320 0.42 5.91 -18.30
N ASP A 321 0.64 7.13 -17.80
CA ASP A 321 0.21 8.36 -18.47
C ASP A 321 1.25 8.70 -19.56
N PRO A 322 0.93 8.47 -20.84
CA PRO A 322 1.87 8.63 -21.94
C PRO A 322 2.07 10.12 -22.31
N THR A 323 1.37 11.03 -21.64
CA THR A 323 1.41 12.48 -21.86
C THR A 323 2.20 13.24 -20.79
N ASP A 324 2.72 12.52 -19.79
CA ASP A 324 3.42 13.10 -18.64
C ASP A 324 4.95 13.01 -18.76
N GLU A 325 5.58 14.16 -18.94
CA GLU A 325 7.03 14.29 -19.11
C GLU A 325 7.81 14.36 -17.78
N GLY A 326 7.15 14.64 -16.65
CA GLY A 326 7.83 14.98 -15.39
C GLY A 326 7.79 13.90 -14.30
N GLY A 327 7.48 12.66 -14.68
CA GLY A 327 7.31 11.51 -13.79
C GLY A 327 5.86 11.05 -13.66
N GLN A 328 5.61 9.78 -13.41
CA GLN A 328 4.28 9.19 -13.48
C GLN A 328 3.40 9.45 -12.25
N PHE A 329 2.23 10.04 -12.48
CA PHE A 329 1.20 10.26 -11.47
C PHE A 329 1.74 11.07 -10.26
N HIS A 330 1.65 10.52 -9.04
CA HIS A 330 2.21 11.13 -7.83
C HIS A 330 3.73 10.93 -7.69
N ASP A 331 4.34 10.01 -8.46
CA ASP A 331 5.77 9.75 -8.45
C ASP A 331 6.45 10.70 -9.44
N ARG A 332 7.03 11.79 -8.92
CA ARG A 332 7.66 12.84 -9.73
C ARG A 332 9.18 12.73 -9.71
N GLY A 333 9.82 13.08 -10.81
CA GLY A 333 11.28 13.07 -10.95
C GLY A 333 11.73 12.38 -12.23
N GLU A 334 13.01 12.57 -12.58
CA GLU A 334 13.58 12.05 -13.82
C GLU A 334 13.54 10.52 -13.90
N SER A 335 13.71 9.84 -12.75
CA SER A 335 13.68 8.37 -12.67
C SER A 335 12.30 7.78 -12.94
N TYR A 336 11.24 8.55 -12.73
CA TYR A 336 9.86 8.09 -12.93
C TYR A 336 9.30 8.45 -14.32
N ARG A 337 10.13 8.94 -15.25
CA ARG A 337 9.72 9.21 -16.63
C ARG A 337 9.38 7.92 -17.37
N THR A 338 8.71 8.06 -18.51
CA THR A 338 8.30 6.93 -19.35
C THR A 338 9.23 6.77 -20.54
N ALA A 339 9.64 5.53 -20.82
CA ALA A 339 10.41 5.20 -22.00
C ALA A 339 10.25 3.73 -22.39
N ILE A 340 10.33 3.45 -23.68
CA ILE A 340 10.46 2.10 -24.25
C ILE A 340 11.91 1.94 -24.71
N PHE A 341 12.62 0.98 -24.13
CA PHE A 341 14.00 0.66 -24.47
C PHE A 341 14.03 -0.55 -25.41
N TYR A 342 14.21 -0.32 -26.71
CA TYR A 342 14.16 -1.37 -27.73
C TYR A 342 15.49 -2.14 -27.82
N HIS A 343 15.40 -3.47 -27.97
CA HIS A 343 16.55 -4.37 -28.10
C HIS A 343 16.84 -4.78 -29.56
N SER A 344 15.94 -4.45 -30.48
CA SER A 344 16.09 -4.71 -31.91
C SER A 344 15.41 -3.62 -32.74
N GLU A 345 15.76 -3.55 -34.03
CA GLU A 345 15.14 -2.60 -34.96
C GLU A 345 13.64 -2.89 -35.14
N GLN A 346 13.25 -4.16 -35.15
CA GLN A 346 11.85 -4.56 -35.19
C GLN A 346 11.08 -4.04 -33.97
N GLN A 347 11.65 -4.13 -32.77
CA GLN A 347 11.02 -3.57 -31.57
C GLN A 347 10.90 -2.04 -31.64
N ARG A 348 11.85 -1.34 -32.27
CA ARG A 348 11.77 0.10 -32.51
C ARG A 348 10.57 0.43 -33.41
N GLU A 349 10.47 -0.25 -34.55
CA GLU A 349 9.38 -0.06 -35.52
C GLU A 349 8.00 -0.37 -34.90
N GLU A 350 7.86 -1.48 -34.18
CA GLU A 350 6.61 -1.83 -33.50
C GLU A 350 6.24 -0.83 -32.40
N ALA A 351 7.22 -0.34 -31.63
CA ALA A 351 7.00 0.68 -30.61
C ALA A 351 6.55 2.01 -31.24
N GLU A 352 7.20 2.46 -32.31
CA GLU A 352 6.84 3.68 -33.04
C GLU A 352 5.45 3.58 -33.65
N HIS A 353 5.12 2.45 -34.26
CA HIS A 353 3.79 2.19 -34.79
C HIS A 353 2.73 2.21 -33.68
N SER A 354 2.96 1.52 -32.56
CA SER A 354 2.01 1.49 -31.44
C SER A 354 1.79 2.87 -30.81
N LYS A 355 2.84 3.69 -30.74
CA LYS A 355 2.78 5.08 -30.27
C LYS A 355 1.95 5.95 -31.22
N ALA A 356 2.13 5.78 -32.52
CA ALA A 356 1.34 6.49 -33.54
C ALA A 356 -0.14 6.09 -33.50
N GLU A 357 -0.44 4.79 -33.36
CA GLU A 357 -1.81 4.29 -33.19
C GLU A 357 -2.47 4.88 -31.94
N LEU A 358 -1.75 4.93 -30.81
CA LEU A 358 -2.26 5.52 -29.58
C LEU A 358 -2.54 7.01 -29.72
N ALA A 359 -1.65 7.76 -30.38
CA ALA A 359 -1.85 9.18 -30.65
C ALA A 359 -3.06 9.42 -31.57
N ALA A 360 -3.29 8.54 -32.54
CA ALA A 360 -4.43 8.63 -33.47
C ALA A 360 -5.75 8.15 -32.86
N SER A 361 -5.73 7.43 -31.72
CA SER A 361 -6.92 6.80 -31.15
C SER A 361 -7.91 7.79 -30.52
N GLY A 362 -7.52 9.07 -30.35
CA GLY A 362 -8.33 10.08 -29.67
C GLY A 362 -8.52 9.84 -28.16
N ARG A 363 -7.73 8.93 -27.55
CA ARG A 363 -7.82 8.65 -26.10
C ARG A 363 -7.21 9.74 -25.23
N PHE A 364 -6.26 10.50 -25.79
CA PHE A 364 -5.53 11.55 -25.09
C PHE A 364 -5.60 12.85 -25.86
N ASP A 365 -5.92 13.94 -25.17
CA ASP A 365 -5.96 15.30 -25.76
C ASP A 365 -4.57 15.91 -25.92
N LYS A 366 -3.57 15.35 -25.22
CA LYS A 366 -2.19 15.83 -25.23
C LYS A 366 -1.30 14.91 -26.08
N PRO A 367 -0.19 15.45 -26.63
CA PRO A 367 0.79 14.64 -27.35
C PRO A 367 1.36 13.50 -26.50
N ILE A 368 1.65 12.37 -27.15
CA ILE A 368 2.31 11.23 -26.51
C ILE A 368 3.82 11.51 -26.41
N VAL A 369 4.30 11.77 -25.19
CA VAL A 369 5.68 12.20 -24.90
C VAL A 369 6.62 11.04 -24.54
N THR A 370 6.10 9.85 -24.26
CA THR A 370 6.91 8.66 -23.94
C THR A 370 8.00 8.40 -24.98
N GLU A 371 9.25 8.31 -24.52
CA GLU A 371 10.42 8.19 -25.39
C GLU A 371 10.58 6.75 -25.91
N ILE A 372 11.14 6.59 -27.10
CA ILE A 372 11.54 5.30 -27.67
C ILE A 372 13.05 5.37 -27.87
N LEU A 373 13.80 4.63 -27.07
CA LEU A 373 15.24 4.76 -26.91
C LEU A 373 15.92 3.40 -27.17
N PRO A 374 17.15 3.37 -27.72
CA PRO A 374 17.91 2.13 -27.80
C PRO A 374 18.17 1.59 -26.39
N ALA A 375 18.15 0.26 -26.24
CA ALA A 375 18.48 -0.39 -24.97
C ALA A 375 19.88 0.04 -24.49
N ALA A 376 19.92 0.53 -23.25
CA ALA A 376 21.14 0.91 -22.54
C ALA A 376 21.51 -0.19 -21.51
N PRO A 377 22.68 -0.12 -20.87
CA PRO A 377 23.00 -1.03 -19.77
C PRO A 377 21.88 -1.07 -18.73
N PHE A 378 21.47 -2.27 -18.34
CA PHE A 378 20.44 -2.51 -17.35
C PHE A 378 21.07 -3.04 -16.06
N TYR A 379 20.83 -2.33 -14.96
CA TYR A 379 21.31 -2.70 -13.63
C TYR A 379 20.14 -3.21 -12.81
N ALA A 380 20.17 -4.46 -12.37
CA ALA A 380 19.12 -4.99 -11.51
C ALA A 380 19.07 -4.22 -10.19
N ALA A 381 17.85 -3.88 -9.76
CA ALA A 381 17.61 -3.29 -8.44
C ALA A 381 17.85 -4.34 -7.35
N GLU A 382 18.05 -3.86 -6.13
CA GLU A 382 18.31 -4.68 -4.94
C GLU A 382 17.21 -5.74 -4.71
N ASP A 383 17.54 -6.86 -4.06
CA ASP A 383 16.63 -8.00 -3.91
C ASP A 383 15.30 -7.66 -3.20
N TYR A 384 15.29 -6.62 -2.36
CA TYR A 384 14.07 -6.20 -1.69
C TYR A 384 13.06 -5.53 -2.64
N HIS A 385 13.52 -5.03 -3.80
CA HIS A 385 12.69 -4.47 -4.86
C HIS A 385 12.09 -5.54 -5.78
N GLN A 386 12.73 -6.70 -5.92
CA GLN A 386 12.24 -7.79 -6.75
C GLN A 386 11.00 -8.44 -6.11
N ASP A 387 10.00 -8.80 -6.92
CA ASP A 387 8.74 -9.42 -6.46
C ASP A 387 8.03 -8.64 -5.33
N TYR A 388 8.15 -7.31 -5.34
CA TYR A 388 7.67 -6.47 -4.24
C TYR A 388 6.19 -6.70 -3.91
N HIS A 389 5.37 -6.91 -4.94
CA HIS A 389 3.93 -7.17 -4.79
C HIS A 389 3.63 -8.50 -4.08
N ARG A 390 4.53 -9.50 -4.13
CA ARG A 390 4.42 -10.77 -3.38
C ARG A 390 4.99 -10.66 -1.98
N LYS A 391 6.15 -10.02 -1.85
CA LYS A 391 6.85 -9.87 -0.55
C LYS A 391 6.11 -8.92 0.39
N ASN A 392 5.46 -7.89 -0.16
CA ASN A 392 4.81 -6.81 0.59
C ASN A 392 3.39 -6.50 0.06
N PRO A 393 2.47 -7.47 -0.02
CA PRO A 393 1.19 -7.33 -0.74
C PRO A 393 0.30 -6.21 -0.19
N GLY A 394 0.26 -6.06 1.13
CA GLY A 394 -0.51 -5.00 1.78
C GLY A 394 0.02 -3.59 1.49
N HIS A 395 1.36 -3.43 1.44
CA HIS A 395 1.95 -2.15 1.09
C HIS A 395 1.78 -1.86 -0.40
N TYR A 396 2.06 -2.85 -1.25
CA TYR A 396 1.88 -2.75 -2.68
C TYR A 396 0.46 -2.34 -3.09
N LYS A 397 -0.58 -3.01 -2.56
CA LYS A 397 -1.98 -2.66 -2.86
C LYS A 397 -2.29 -1.19 -2.49
N ARG A 398 -1.82 -0.73 -1.33
CA ARG A 398 -2.01 0.67 -0.90
C ARG A 398 -1.22 1.65 -1.77
N TYR A 399 0.02 1.32 -2.11
CA TYR A 399 0.87 2.18 -2.94
C TYR A 399 0.31 2.29 -4.36
N ARG A 400 -0.07 1.17 -5.00
CA ARG A 400 -0.66 1.16 -6.35
C ARG A 400 -1.92 2.03 -6.43
N LYS A 401 -2.78 1.97 -5.40
CA LYS A 401 -3.95 2.83 -5.29
C LYS A 401 -3.59 4.29 -5.01
N GLY A 402 -2.68 4.53 -4.06
CA GLY A 402 -2.27 5.86 -3.63
C GLY A 402 -1.35 6.61 -4.59
N SER A 403 -0.71 5.93 -5.54
CA SER A 403 0.14 6.55 -6.56
C SER A 403 -0.66 7.31 -7.63
N GLY A 404 -1.95 7.00 -7.78
CA GLY A 404 -2.81 7.55 -8.82
C GLY A 404 -2.86 6.70 -10.10
N ARG A 405 -2.05 5.63 -10.18
CA ARG A 405 -2.03 4.73 -11.36
C ARG A 405 -3.34 3.98 -11.54
N GLU A 406 -3.89 3.41 -10.47
CA GLU A 406 -5.15 2.67 -10.54
C GLU A 406 -6.29 3.58 -10.99
N ASP A 407 -6.40 4.78 -10.43
CA ASP A 407 -7.40 5.77 -10.84
C ASP A 407 -7.22 6.22 -12.30
N PHE A 408 -6.00 6.23 -12.82
CA PHE A 408 -5.73 6.56 -14.23
C PHE A 408 -6.20 5.43 -15.14
N ILE A 409 -5.87 4.18 -14.80
CA ILE A 409 -6.33 2.99 -15.52
C ILE A 409 -7.86 2.99 -15.59
N ASP A 410 -8.50 3.22 -14.45
CA ASP A 410 -9.95 3.21 -14.32
C ASP A 410 -10.65 4.34 -15.08
N ARG A 411 -9.93 5.39 -15.48
CA ARG A 411 -10.48 6.52 -16.23
C ARG A 411 -10.28 6.43 -17.74
N HIS A 412 -9.19 5.81 -18.20
CA HIS A 412 -8.80 5.82 -19.61
C HIS A 412 -8.92 4.46 -20.29
N TRP A 413 -8.90 3.39 -19.50
CA TRP A 413 -8.78 2.02 -19.98
C TRP A 413 -9.91 1.13 -19.47
N SER A 414 -10.31 1.31 -18.20
CA SER A 414 -11.52 0.70 -17.68
C SER A 414 -12.69 1.67 -17.77
N GLY A 415 -13.89 1.15 -17.95
CA GLY A 415 -15.10 1.95 -17.89
C GLY A 415 -16.29 1.13 -18.36
N PRO A 416 -17.48 1.33 -17.76
CA PRO A 416 -18.67 0.69 -18.27
C PRO A 416 -18.84 1.16 -19.71
N ALA A 417 -18.83 0.21 -20.65
CA ALA A 417 -19.28 0.45 -21.99
C ALA A 417 -20.62 1.20 -21.92
N ASN A 418 -20.88 2.04 -22.92
CA ASN A 418 -22.02 2.96 -22.92
C ASN A 418 -23.28 2.22 -22.41
N PRO A 419 -23.91 2.66 -21.31
CA PRO A 419 -25.01 1.91 -20.68
C PRO A 419 -26.13 1.55 -21.65
N GLU A 420 -26.37 2.38 -22.67
CA GLU A 420 -27.36 2.10 -23.71
C GLU A 420 -26.89 1.03 -24.70
N GLU A 421 -25.59 1.00 -25.04
CA GLU A 421 -24.99 -0.09 -25.83
C GLU A 421 -25.00 -1.41 -25.06
N LEU A 422 -24.73 -1.38 -23.76
CA LEU A 422 -24.77 -2.59 -22.94
C LEU A 422 -26.19 -3.16 -22.80
N LYS A 423 -27.22 -2.30 -22.70
CA LYS A 423 -28.61 -2.76 -22.67
C LYS A 423 -29.07 -3.39 -23.98
N THR A 424 -28.48 -3.02 -25.12
CA THR A 424 -28.81 -3.64 -26.41
C THR A 424 -28.02 -4.91 -26.66
N ARG A 425 -26.76 -4.97 -26.22
CA ARG A 425 -25.87 -6.13 -26.41
C ARG A 425 -26.10 -7.25 -25.40
N LEU A 426 -26.43 -6.92 -24.15
CA LEU A 426 -26.59 -7.90 -23.07
C LEU A 426 -28.05 -8.25 -22.83
N THR A 427 -28.30 -9.50 -22.43
CA THR A 427 -29.60 -9.89 -21.89
C THR A 427 -29.88 -9.16 -20.56
N PRO A 428 -31.16 -9.06 -20.12
CA PRO A 428 -31.51 -8.40 -18.87
C PRO A 428 -30.71 -8.92 -17.66
N ILE A 429 -30.56 -10.25 -17.54
CA ILE A 429 -29.82 -10.84 -16.41
C ILE A 429 -28.31 -10.57 -16.49
N GLN A 430 -27.72 -10.60 -17.69
CA GLN A 430 -26.30 -10.27 -17.88
C GLN A 430 -26.03 -8.81 -17.50
N TYR A 431 -26.91 -7.88 -17.89
CA TYR A 431 -26.81 -6.47 -17.51
C TYR A 431 -27.00 -6.28 -16.00
N GLU A 432 -28.00 -6.91 -15.39
CA GLU A 432 -28.26 -6.80 -13.96
C GLU A 432 -27.11 -7.37 -13.12
N VAL A 433 -26.57 -8.53 -13.49
CA VAL A 433 -25.42 -9.13 -12.80
C VAL A 433 -24.21 -8.23 -12.95
N THR A 434 -23.76 -7.94 -14.18
CA THR A 434 -22.48 -7.25 -14.41
C THR A 434 -22.50 -5.78 -13.96
N GLN A 435 -23.60 -5.06 -14.18
CA GLN A 435 -23.67 -3.60 -13.96
C GLN A 435 -24.38 -3.19 -12.66
N LYS A 436 -25.24 -4.05 -12.10
CA LYS A 436 -26.02 -3.74 -10.88
C LYS A 436 -25.72 -4.67 -9.71
N ASN A 437 -24.67 -5.48 -9.81
CA ASN A 437 -24.24 -6.42 -8.78
C ASN A 437 -25.36 -7.40 -8.37
N ALA A 438 -26.23 -7.76 -9.32
CA ALA A 438 -27.22 -8.81 -9.09
C ALA A 438 -26.54 -10.19 -9.05
N THR A 439 -27.28 -11.20 -8.60
CA THR A 439 -26.84 -12.59 -8.59
C THR A 439 -27.89 -13.44 -9.28
N GLU A 440 -27.49 -14.23 -10.27
CA GLU A 440 -28.38 -15.16 -10.96
C GLU A 440 -28.87 -16.27 -10.00
N ARG A 441 -30.01 -16.88 -10.31
CA ARG A 441 -30.56 -17.93 -9.44
C ARG A 441 -29.67 -19.19 -9.49
N PRO A 442 -29.46 -19.89 -8.37
CA PRO A 442 -28.65 -21.10 -8.37
C PRO A 442 -29.25 -22.16 -9.31
N PHE A 443 -28.38 -22.92 -9.99
CA PHE A 443 -28.69 -23.98 -10.95
C PHE A 443 -29.46 -23.53 -12.20
N THR A 444 -29.46 -22.23 -12.50
CA THR A 444 -30.15 -21.69 -13.69
C THR A 444 -29.21 -21.13 -14.76
N GLY A 445 -27.98 -20.75 -14.40
CA GLY A 445 -27.01 -20.16 -15.33
C GLY A 445 -26.41 -21.19 -16.28
N GLU A 446 -26.08 -20.78 -17.51
CA GLU A 446 -25.59 -21.70 -18.56
C GLU A 446 -24.35 -22.53 -18.15
N TYR A 447 -23.51 -21.99 -17.25
CA TYR A 447 -22.19 -22.57 -16.98
C TYR A 447 -22.08 -23.32 -15.66
N TRP A 448 -23.16 -23.49 -14.88
CA TRP A 448 -23.06 -24.16 -13.58
C TRP A 448 -22.55 -25.61 -13.72
N ASN A 449 -23.09 -26.41 -14.65
CA ASN A 449 -22.68 -27.79 -14.94
C ASN A 449 -21.83 -27.96 -16.22
N HIS A 450 -21.39 -26.86 -16.83
CA HIS A 450 -20.61 -26.90 -18.06
C HIS A 450 -19.20 -27.48 -17.82
N THR A 451 -18.71 -28.33 -18.74
CA THR A 451 -17.43 -29.06 -18.59
C THR A 451 -16.53 -29.07 -19.84
N ASP A 452 -16.92 -28.41 -20.93
CA ASP A 452 -16.11 -28.40 -22.16
C ASP A 452 -14.76 -27.67 -21.97
N GLU A 453 -13.75 -28.06 -22.77
CA GLU A 453 -12.42 -27.44 -22.73
C GLU A 453 -12.43 -26.05 -23.37
N GLY A 454 -11.87 -25.08 -22.67
CA GLY A 454 -11.80 -23.69 -23.10
C GLY A 454 -11.61 -22.71 -21.94
N ILE A 455 -11.81 -21.43 -22.23
CA ILE A 455 -11.69 -20.34 -21.24
C ILE A 455 -13.01 -19.58 -21.08
N TYR A 456 -13.18 -18.96 -19.93
CA TYR A 456 -14.28 -18.06 -19.63
C TYR A 456 -13.77 -16.63 -19.62
N VAL A 457 -14.37 -15.80 -20.47
CA VAL A 457 -14.03 -14.39 -20.61
C VAL A 457 -15.14 -13.51 -20.04
N ASP A 458 -14.83 -12.29 -19.65
CA ASP A 458 -15.83 -11.28 -19.27
C ASP A 458 -16.78 -11.03 -20.45
N ILE A 459 -18.08 -11.15 -20.23
CA ILE A 459 -19.06 -10.91 -21.29
C ILE A 459 -19.09 -9.44 -21.76
N VAL A 460 -18.63 -8.51 -20.92
CA VAL A 460 -18.61 -7.07 -21.21
C VAL A 460 -17.37 -6.71 -22.03
N SER A 461 -16.18 -7.00 -21.52
CA SER A 461 -14.90 -6.56 -22.10
C SER A 461 -14.25 -7.60 -23.02
N GLY A 462 -14.55 -8.89 -22.84
CA GLY A 462 -13.82 -9.98 -23.48
C GLY A 462 -12.49 -10.33 -22.78
N GLU A 463 -12.17 -9.71 -21.64
CA GLU A 463 -10.98 -10.01 -20.83
C GLU A 463 -10.99 -11.50 -20.39
N PRO A 464 -9.91 -12.27 -20.58
CA PRO A 464 -9.81 -13.63 -20.06
C PRO A 464 -9.80 -13.70 -18.53
N LEU A 465 -10.74 -14.44 -17.95
CA LEU A 465 -10.92 -14.50 -16.49
C LEU A 465 -10.58 -15.86 -15.90
N PHE A 466 -11.12 -16.95 -16.44
CA PHE A 466 -10.99 -18.29 -15.86
C PHE A 466 -10.73 -19.38 -16.90
N SER A 467 -10.08 -20.47 -16.49
CA SER A 467 -9.89 -21.67 -17.30
C SER A 467 -10.88 -22.76 -16.91
N SER A 468 -11.35 -23.54 -17.88
CA SER A 468 -12.06 -24.80 -17.62
C SER A 468 -11.24 -25.80 -16.78
N LEU A 469 -9.90 -25.71 -16.81
CA LEU A 469 -9.01 -26.59 -16.01
C LEU A 469 -9.08 -26.32 -14.51
N ASP A 470 -9.44 -25.10 -14.12
CA ASP A 470 -9.58 -24.69 -12.72
C ASP A 470 -11.06 -24.71 -12.27
N LYS A 471 -11.98 -25.05 -13.18
CA LYS A 471 -13.42 -25.20 -12.87
C LYS A 471 -13.68 -26.53 -12.17
N TYR A 472 -14.55 -26.50 -11.17
CA TYR A 472 -15.01 -27.71 -10.47
C TYR A 472 -16.48 -27.58 -10.03
N ASP A 473 -17.10 -28.71 -9.69
CA ASP A 473 -18.45 -28.72 -9.12
C ASP A 473 -18.38 -28.53 -7.60
N ALA A 474 -18.82 -27.36 -7.13
CA ALA A 474 -18.91 -27.04 -5.71
C ALA A 474 -20.29 -27.38 -5.10
N GLY A 475 -21.26 -27.84 -5.90
CA GLY A 475 -22.63 -28.10 -5.44
C GLY A 475 -23.44 -26.86 -5.04
N CYS A 476 -22.90 -25.64 -5.25
CA CYS A 476 -23.54 -24.40 -4.84
C CYS A 476 -24.51 -23.81 -5.89
N GLY A 477 -24.51 -24.34 -7.12
CA GLY A 477 -25.40 -23.90 -8.20
C GLY A 477 -24.89 -22.77 -9.09
N TRP A 478 -23.64 -22.36 -8.93
CA TRP A 478 -22.94 -21.39 -9.79
C TRP A 478 -21.60 -21.97 -10.26
N PRO A 479 -21.09 -21.60 -11.45
CA PRO A 479 -19.75 -22.04 -11.86
C PRO A 479 -18.71 -21.61 -10.82
N SER A 480 -17.92 -22.58 -10.39
CA SER A 480 -16.92 -22.41 -9.33
C SER A 480 -15.53 -22.73 -9.86
N PHE A 481 -14.56 -21.87 -9.53
CA PHE A 481 -13.17 -22.00 -9.96
C PHE A 481 -12.23 -21.94 -8.77
N THR A 482 -11.10 -22.64 -8.82
CA THR A 482 -10.09 -22.62 -7.75
C THR A 482 -9.17 -21.40 -7.80
N ARG A 483 -9.03 -20.78 -8.98
CA ARG A 483 -8.25 -19.55 -9.25
C ARG A 483 -8.65 -18.90 -10.58
N PRO A 484 -8.38 -17.60 -10.77
CA PRO A 484 -8.43 -16.97 -12.09
C PRO A 484 -7.26 -17.41 -12.97
N LEU A 485 -7.36 -17.13 -14.28
CA LEU A 485 -6.25 -17.26 -15.23
C LEU A 485 -5.05 -16.40 -14.80
N ARG A 486 -5.35 -15.19 -14.30
CA ARG A 486 -4.36 -14.22 -13.83
C ARG A 486 -4.90 -13.51 -12.60
N SER A 487 -4.10 -13.40 -11.55
CA SER A 487 -4.42 -12.56 -10.39
C SER A 487 -4.63 -11.10 -10.79
N TYR A 488 -3.96 -10.66 -11.85
CA TYR A 488 -4.10 -9.32 -12.41
C TYR A 488 -5.48 -9.06 -13.06
N SER A 489 -6.19 -10.03 -13.61
CA SER A 489 -7.50 -9.77 -14.27
C SER A 489 -8.67 -9.60 -13.29
N ILE A 490 -8.42 -9.80 -12.00
CA ILE A 490 -9.44 -9.72 -10.95
C ILE A 490 -9.23 -8.49 -10.05
N LYS A 491 -10.34 -7.81 -9.72
CA LYS A 491 -10.43 -6.83 -8.63
C LYS A 491 -11.24 -7.43 -7.48
N GLU A 492 -10.64 -7.47 -6.30
CA GLU A 492 -11.30 -7.91 -5.06
C GLU A 492 -11.75 -6.71 -4.25
N LYS A 493 -13.00 -6.74 -3.77
CA LYS A 493 -13.60 -5.66 -3.00
C LYS A 493 -14.37 -6.20 -1.81
N THR A 494 -14.21 -5.58 -0.65
CA THR A 494 -15.03 -5.94 0.52
C THR A 494 -16.49 -5.59 0.26
N ASP A 495 -17.34 -6.60 0.39
CA ASP A 495 -18.79 -6.51 0.27
C ASP A 495 -19.44 -6.74 1.63
N THR A 496 -20.13 -5.72 2.14
CA THR A 496 -20.89 -5.76 3.39
C THR A 496 -22.40 -5.84 3.18
N SER A 497 -22.84 -6.13 1.95
CA SER A 497 -24.25 -6.31 1.63
C SER A 497 -24.84 -7.52 2.35
N HIS A 498 -26.16 -7.54 2.51
CA HIS A 498 -26.90 -8.64 3.13
C HIS A 498 -26.41 -9.03 4.54
N PHE A 499 -25.82 -8.07 5.28
CA PHE A 499 -25.27 -8.26 6.64
C PHE A 499 -24.16 -9.31 6.74
N MET A 500 -23.52 -9.66 5.63
CA MET A 500 -22.35 -10.54 5.60
C MET A 500 -21.09 -9.73 5.34
N ILE A 501 -19.92 -10.31 5.62
CA ILE A 501 -18.64 -9.80 5.14
C ILE A 501 -18.13 -10.81 4.11
N ARG A 502 -18.10 -10.40 2.85
CA ARG A 502 -17.62 -11.22 1.73
C ARG A 502 -16.61 -10.44 0.91
N THR A 503 -15.93 -11.15 0.02
CA THR A 503 -15.04 -10.54 -0.97
C THR A 503 -15.71 -10.64 -2.33
N GLU A 504 -16.23 -9.51 -2.82
CA GLU A 504 -16.71 -9.35 -4.19
C GLU A 504 -15.56 -9.48 -5.18
N VAL A 505 -15.82 -10.15 -6.30
CA VAL A 505 -14.91 -10.37 -7.41
C VAL A 505 -15.46 -9.61 -8.62
N ARG A 506 -14.62 -8.75 -9.23
CA ARG A 506 -14.94 -7.98 -10.44
C ARG A 506 -13.86 -8.17 -11.51
N SER A 507 -14.21 -8.07 -12.79
CA SER A 507 -13.21 -8.01 -13.87
C SER A 507 -12.45 -6.68 -13.83
N ARG A 508 -11.20 -6.65 -14.29
CA ARG A 508 -10.36 -5.45 -14.20
C ARG A 508 -10.66 -4.48 -15.33
N GLU A 509 -10.82 -4.98 -16.56
CA GLU A 509 -11.06 -4.13 -17.74
C GLU A 509 -12.51 -3.63 -17.78
N GLY A 510 -13.49 -4.52 -17.62
CA GLY A 510 -14.91 -4.18 -17.72
C GLY A 510 -15.53 -3.59 -16.45
N ASP A 511 -14.85 -3.71 -15.31
CA ASP A 511 -15.45 -3.52 -13.96
C ASP A 511 -16.78 -4.27 -13.80
N SER A 512 -16.93 -5.44 -14.44
CA SER A 512 -18.13 -6.27 -14.34
C SER A 512 -18.17 -6.94 -12.98
N HIS A 513 -19.30 -6.86 -12.26
CA HIS A 513 -19.53 -7.74 -11.13
C HIS A 513 -19.59 -9.20 -11.60
N LEU A 514 -18.68 -10.02 -11.09
CA LEU A 514 -18.57 -11.43 -11.44
C LEU A 514 -19.24 -12.31 -10.38
N GLY A 515 -19.00 -12.03 -9.10
CA GLY A 515 -19.52 -12.82 -7.98
C GLY A 515 -18.68 -12.60 -6.72
N HIS A 516 -18.34 -13.69 -6.03
CA HIS A 516 -17.62 -13.65 -4.75
C HIS A 516 -16.58 -14.76 -4.65
N VAL A 517 -15.52 -14.52 -3.87
CA VAL A 517 -14.52 -15.52 -3.52
C VAL A 517 -14.64 -15.91 -2.04
N PHE A 518 -14.51 -17.21 -1.78
CA PHE A 518 -14.64 -17.83 -0.46
C PHE A 518 -13.42 -18.73 -0.16
N GLU A 519 -13.16 -19.00 1.12
CA GLU A 519 -12.06 -19.85 1.61
C GLU A 519 -12.51 -21.30 1.88
N ASP A 520 -13.56 -21.76 1.20
CA ASP A 520 -14.14 -23.11 1.31
C ASP A 520 -13.92 -23.94 0.04
N GLY A 521 -12.88 -23.60 -0.73
CA GLY A 521 -12.50 -24.31 -1.95
C GLY A 521 -11.62 -25.54 -1.70
N PRO A 522 -11.39 -26.36 -2.73
CA PRO A 522 -10.47 -27.49 -2.64
C PRO A 522 -9.01 -27.02 -2.58
N GLU A 523 -8.16 -27.86 -1.99
CA GLU A 523 -6.71 -27.73 -2.09
C GLU A 523 -6.25 -27.81 -3.56
N PRO A 524 -5.13 -27.16 -3.95
CA PRO A 524 -4.14 -26.52 -3.09
C PRO A 524 -4.37 -25.04 -2.79
N THR A 525 -5.36 -24.40 -3.44
CA THR A 525 -5.59 -22.96 -3.21
C THR A 525 -6.48 -22.72 -1.99
N GLY A 526 -7.39 -23.64 -1.67
CA GLY A 526 -8.41 -23.46 -0.64
C GLY A 526 -9.46 -22.40 -1.02
N LEU A 527 -9.38 -21.85 -2.23
CA LEU A 527 -10.24 -20.75 -2.69
C LEU A 527 -11.34 -21.26 -3.62
N ARG A 528 -12.54 -20.69 -3.47
CA ARG A 528 -13.68 -20.91 -4.34
C ARG A 528 -14.15 -19.58 -4.92
N TYR A 529 -13.82 -19.33 -6.18
CA TYR A 529 -14.37 -18.24 -6.97
C TYR A 529 -15.75 -18.66 -7.47
N CYS A 530 -16.80 -18.19 -6.80
CA CYS A 530 -18.19 -18.45 -7.10
C CYS A 530 -18.72 -17.35 -8.03
N ILE A 531 -18.82 -17.65 -9.32
CA ILE A 531 -19.04 -16.65 -10.38
C ILE A 531 -20.42 -16.83 -11.01
N ASN A 532 -21.07 -15.75 -11.41
CA ASN A 532 -22.31 -15.81 -12.16
C ASN A 532 -22.03 -16.21 -13.62
N SER A 533 -22.77 -17.18 -14.16
CA SER A 533 -22.70 -17.54 -15.57
C SER A 533 -23.04 -16.35 -16.46
N ALA A 534 -24.02 -15.54 -16.06
CA ALA A 534 -24.41 -14.30 -16.74
C ALA A 534 -23.32 -13.22 -16.80
N ALA A 535 -22.22 -13.35 -16.07
CA ALA A 535 -21.07 -12.45 -16.19
C ALA A 535 -20.00 -12.97 -17.17
N LEU A 536 -20.15 -14.20 -17.66
CA LEU A 536 -19.14 -14.91 -18.44
C LEU A 536 -19.64 -15.17 -19.86
N ARG A 537 -18.69 -15.33 -20.77
CA ARG A 537 -18.87 -15.95 -22.08
C ARG A 537 -17.83 -17.06 -22.21
N PHE A 538 -18.26 -18.26 -22.57
CA PHE A 538 -17.33 -19.36 -22.80
C PHE A 538 -16.74 -19.30 -24.22
N VAL A 539 -15.44 -19.50 -24.33
CA VAL A 539 -14.71 -19.65 -25.60
C VAL A 539 -14.15 -21.07 -25.67
N PRO A 540 -14.74 -21.94 -26.52
CA PRO A 540 -14.25 -23.30 -26.70
C PRO A 540 -12.82 -23.32 -27.21
N LYS A 541 -12.02 -24.31 -26.77
CA LYS A 541 -10.62 -24.50 -27.14
C LYS A 541 -10.38 -24.41 -28.64
N GLU A 542 -11.25 -25.00 -29.45
CA GLU A 542 -11.13 -25.04 -30.91
C GLU A 542 -11.33 -23.67 -31.57
N LYS A 543 -11.94 -22.71 -30.86
CA LYS A 543 -12.22 -21.36 -31.34
C LYS A 543 -11.29 -20.30 -30.76
N MET A 544 -10.49 -20.63 -29.74
CA MET A 544 -9.65 -19.67 -29.04
C MET A 544 -8.69 -18.93 -29.99
N GLU A 545 -8.01 -19.62 -30.91
CA GLU A 545 -7.14 -18.98 -31.90
C GLU A 545 -7.90 -17.98 -32.78
N ALA A 546 -9.04 -18.43 -33.35
CA ALA A 546 -9.84 -17.63 -34.28
C ALA A 546 -10.48 -16.41 -33.61
N GLU A 547 -10.74 -16.48 -32.30
CA GLU A 547 -11.29 -15.38 -31.50
C GLU A 547 -10.22 -14.49 -30.84
N GLY A 548 -8.93 -14.73 -31.12
CA GLY A 548 -7.83 -13.88 -30.63
C GLY A 548 -7.34 -14.20 -29.22
N TYR A 549 -7.54 -15.43 -28.76
CA TYR A 549 -7.08 -15.99 -27.47
C TYR A 549 -6.10 -17.16 -27.65
N GLY A 550 -5.42 -17.22 -28.79
CA GLY A 550 -4.50 -18.31 -29.16
C GLY A 550 -3.35 -18.51 -28.16
N GLU A 551 -2.91 -17.43 -27.51
CA GLU A 551 -1.86 -17.44 -26.50
C GLU A 551 -2.21 -18.27 -25.26
N TYR A 552 -3.50 -18.54 -25.01
CA TYR A 552 -3.96 -19.39 -23.90
C TYR A 552 -4.10 -20.87 -24.27
N LEU A 553 -3.91 -21.24 -25.54
CA LEU A 553 -3.99 -22.65 -25.98
C LEU A 553 -2.95 -23.55 -25.30
N TYR A 554 -1.82 -22.98 -24.86
CA TYR A 554 -0.77 -23.73 -24.15
C TYR A 554 -1.28 -24.45 -22.89
N LEU A 555 -2.32 -23.91 -22.23
CA LEU A 555 -2.95 -24.52 -21.05
C LEU A 555 -3.46 -25.94 -21.35
N PHE A 556 -3.84 -26.19 -22.61
CA PHE A 556 -4.50 -27.43 -23.03
C PHE A 556 -3.59 -28.37 -23.85
N LYS A 557 -2.29 -28.06 -23.98
CA LYS A 557 -1.34 -28.85 -24.78
C LYS A 557 -0.74 -30.05 -24.05
N ASN A 558 -0.76 -30.06 -22.70
CA ASN A 558 -0.09 -31.07 -21.88
C ASN A 558 -1.05 -32.01 -21.11
N LYS A 559 -2.16 -32.42 -21.74
CA LYS A 559 -3.03 -33.47 -21.18
C LYS A 559 -2.64 -34.86 -21.68
#